data_AF-A0A7C1GZ51-F1
#
_entry.id   AF-A0A7C1GZ51-F1
#
_cell.length_a   1.000
_cell.length_b   1.000
_cell.length_c   1.000
_cell.angle_alpha   90.00
_cell.angle_beta   90.00
_cell.angle_gamma   90.00
#
_symmetry.space_group_name_H-M   'P 1'
#
loop_
_entity.id
_entity.type
_entity.pdbx_description
1 polymer ?
#
loop_
_entity_poly.entity_id
_entity_poly.type
_entity_poly.pdbx_seq_one_letter_code
_entity_poly.pdbx_strand_id
1 'polypeptide(L)'
;MFLKLAGGCAVLALLFVMYLAKYVLSKPQGTEKMAALSKSVQQGAAAFLKREYAWVFSFVVVIFLLLSLVGVVKPEIGLSYKTGIAFMCGAIASALAGILGMTIATRSNARTAAAAESGGVKTALDVAISGGAVMGLGVVGIALLGLVIVYKVFNGNPVIVNGYAMGASLVALFGRAGGGIFTKGADMGADLVGKVEAGIPEDDPRNPAVIADNVGDNVGDVAGLGADLLESYVASIIASLAVAMTITTVVMNGDVGGASEYVRAFPFVAASIGIIASIIGVMYVKMFAQSNPQSALMMGTYVAAVLAILGVFGYALMRGESFVLSGETYKWWSPAAACMIGVISGMAVGFTSEYFTSGKYKPVQKLAERCQTGPAIAVTEGTAVGMQSTALPVIVLALAVLGAYHVAGVYGIAIAALGMLATTGMVVAVDAYGPIADNAGGIAEMAGMDPGVRKITDNLDAVGNTTAAIGKGFAIGSAAFAAIGLLSAFMLSAG
;
A
#
# COMPACT_ATOMS: atom_id res chain seq x y z
N MET A 1 21.64 -17.03 -2.54
CA MET A 1 22.02 -16.13 -1.41
C MET A 1 20.97 -15.05 -1.12
N PHE A 2 20.32 -14.52 -2.16
CA PHE A 2 19.34 -13.43 -2.09
C PHE A 2 18.12 -13.66 -1.17
N LEU A 3 17.59 -14.89 -1.07
CA LEU A 3 16.44 -15.16 -0.17
C LEU A 3 16.76 -14.91 1.30
N LYS A 4 18.01 -15.15 1.74
CA LYS A 4 18.42 -14.86 3.12
C LYS A 4 18.47 -13.36 3.38
N LEU A 5 18.95 -12.58 2.39
CA LEU A 5 18.95 -11.11 2.46
C LEU A 5 17.51 -10.58 2.54
N ALA A 6 16.63 -11.05 1.66
CA ALA A 6 15.23 -10.64 1.63
C ALA A 6 14.48 -11.01 2.91
N GLY A 7 14.65 -12.26 3.39
CA GLY A 7 14.10 -12.67 4.68
C GLY A 7 14.65 -11.84 5.85
N GLY A 8 15.95 -11.53 5.85
CA GLY A 8 16.57 -10.67 6.86
C GLY A 8 16.02 -9.24 6.86
N CYS A 9 15.82 -8.63 5.69
CA CYS A 9 15.23 -7.30 5.56
C CYS A 9 13.75 -7.28 5.96
N ALA A 10 13.00 -8.33 5.62
CA ALA A 10 11.61 -8.49 6.06
C ALA A 10 11.51 -8.61 7.59
N VAL A 11 12.40 -9.39 8.22
CA VAL A 11 12.48 -9.46 9.69
C VAL A 11 12.87 -8.12 10.28
N LEU A 12 13.82 -7.40 9.69
CA LEU A 12 14.21 -6.05 10.13
C LEU A 12 13.02 -5.09 10.10
N ALA A 13 12.20 -5.10 9.04
CA ALA A 13 10.96 -4.32 8.99
C ALA A 13 10.03 -4.67 10.16
N LEU A 14 9.80 -5.96 10.44
CA LEU A 14 8.93 -6.39 11.55
C LEU A 14 9.49 -6.05 12.93
N LEU A 15 10.82 -6.07 13.10
CA LEU A 15 11.47 -5.57 14.33
C LEU A 15 11.24 -4.07 14.50
N PHE A 16 11.37 -3.30 13.42
CA PHE A 16 11.12 -1.86 13.45
C PHE A 16 9.64 -1.54 13.68
N VAL A 17 8.73 -2.35 13.13
CA VAL A 17 7.29 -2.32 13.44
C VAL A 17 7.06 -2.52 14.94
N MET A 18 7.68 -3.51 15.58
CA MET A 18 7.55 -3.70 17.02
C MET A 18 8.09 -2.51 17.82
N TYR A 19 9.19 -1.90 17.38
CA TYR A 19 9.72 -0.68 17.97
C TYR A 19 8.72 0.48 17.89
N LEU A 20 8.17 0.75 16.69
CA LEU A 20 7.19 1.82 16.48
C LEU A 20 5.87 1.56 17.22
N ALA A 21 5.39 0.30 17.25
CA ALA A 21 4.20 -0.07 17.99
C ALA A 21 4.38 0.18 19.49
N LYS A 22 5.54 -0.21 20.07
CA LYS A 22 5.86 0.11 21.46
C LYS A 22 5.95 1.62 21.70
N TYR A 23 6.52 2.37 20.76
CA TYR A 23 6.61 3.82 20.82
C TYR A 23 5.22 4.49 20.85
N VAL A 24 4.31 4.08 19.96
CA VAL A 24 2.94 4.60 19.95
C VAL A 24 2.20 4.21 21.22
N LEU A 25 2.25 2.93 21.61
CA LEU A 25 1.50 2.42 22.76
C LEU A 25 1.93 3.04 24.09
N SER A 26 3.18 3.51 24.20
CA SER A 26 3.69 4.21 25.38
C SER A 26 3.19 5.66 25.50
N LYS A 27 2.62 6.24 24.44
CA LYS A 27 2.01 7.58 24.50
C LYS A 27 0.68 7.57 25.28
N PRO A 28 0.37 8.64 26.02
CA PRO A 28 -0.87 8.76 26.76
C PRO A 28 -2.08 8.79 25.82
N GLN A 29 -3.20 8.23 26.25
CA GLN A 29 -4.47 8.24 25.50
C GLN A 29 -5.29 9.53 25.72
N GLY A 30 -4.75 10.49 26.49
CA GLY A 30 -5.49 11.68 26.91
C GLY A 30 -6.40 11.40 28.10
N THR A 31 -7.61 11.94 28.07
CA THR A 31 -8.59 11.80 29.15
C THR A 31 -9.27 10.43 29.16
N GLU A 32 -9.95 10.09 30.26
CA GLU A 32 -10.75 8.85 30.35
C GLU A 32 -11.83 8.78 29.27
N LYS A 33 -12.43 9.93 28.92
CA LYS A 33 -13.43 10.03 27.84
C LYS A 33 -12.82 9.68 26.48
N MET A 34 -11.64 10.21 26.16
CA MET A 34 -10.93 9.88 24.91
C MET A 34 -10.55 8.40 24.84
N ALA A 35 -10.06 7.83 25.96
CA ALA A 35 -9.73 6.41 26.05
C ALA A 35 -10.98 5.52 25.86
N ALA A 36 -12.12 5.92 26.43
CA ALA A 36 -13.39 5.22 26.25
C ALA A 36 -13.89 5.25 24.80
N LEU A 37 -13.84 6.42 24.14
CA LEU A 37 -14.21 6.58 22.72
C LEU A 37 -13.32 5.73 21.81
N SER A 38 -12.00 5.82 21.97
CA SER A 38 -11.06 4.98 21.23
C SER A 38 -11.31 3.50 21.45
N LYS A 39 -11.68 3.08 22.67
CA LYS A 39 -12.05 1.69 22.96
C LYS A 39 -13.34 1.25 22.25
N SER A 40 -14.34 2.12 22.13
CA SER A 40 -15.56 1.83 21.36
C SER A 40 -15.24 1.61 19.88
N VAL A 41 -14.39 2.47 19.30
CA VAL A 41 -13.91 2.30 17.91
C VAL A 41 -13.13 0.99 17.76
N GLN A 42 -12.22 0.67 18.68
CA GLN A 42 -11.48 -0.60 18.69
C GLN A 42 -12.42 -1.81 18.72
N GLN A 43 -13.48 -1.77 19.54
CA GLN A 43 -14.46 -2.85 19.65
C GLN A 43 -15.27 -3.01 18.37
N GLY A 44 -15.74 -1.92 17.78
CA GLY A 44 -16.48 -1.93 16.53
C GLY A 44 -15.64 -2.47 15.36
N ALA A 45 -14.41 -1.96 15.20
CA ALA A 45 -13.51 -2.39 14.14
C ALA A 45 -13.12 -3.87 14.27
N ALA A 46 -12.82 -4.33 15.49
CA ALA A 46 -12.53 -5.74 15.74
C ALA A 46 -13.74 -6.65 15.50
N ALA A 47 -14.95 -6.21 15.86
CA ALA A 47 -16.17 -6.97 15.63
C ALA A 47 -16.47 -7.11 14.12
N PHE A 48 -16.33 -6.02 13.36
CA PHE A 48 -16.48 -6.03 11.91
C PHE A 48 -15.47 -6.97 11.24
N LEU A 49 -14.17 -6.76 11.48
CA LEU A 49 -13.13 -7.59 10.85
C LEU A 49 -13.26 -9.07 11.21
N LYS A 50 -13.63 -9.39 12.46
CA LYS A 50 -13.89 -10.78 12.86
C LYS A 50 -15.03 -11.39 12.03
N ARG A 51 -16.09 -10.64 11.76
CA ARG A 51 -17.23 -11.11 10.99
C ARG A 51 -16.88 -11.24 9.51
N GLU A 52 -16.23 -10.23 8.94
CA GLU A 52 -15.76 -10.24 7.55
C GLU A 52 -14.81 -11.43 7.31
N TYR A 53 -13.79 -11.59 8.14
CA TYR A 53 -12.78 -12.62 7.95
C TYR A 53 -13.32 -14.03 8.19
N ALA A 54 -14.38 -14.21 8.99
CA ALA A 54 -15.04 -15.52 9.09
C ALA A 54 -15.68 -15.94 7.76
N TRP A 55 -16.30 -15.01 7.04
CA TRP A 55 -16.85 -15.26 5.70
C TRP A 55 -15.76 -15.46 4.66
N VAL A 56 -14.74 -14.58 4.66
CA VAL A 56 -13.59 -14.69 3.75
C VAL A 56 -12.86 -16.02 3.94
N PHE A 57 -12.64 -16.45 5.20
CA PHE A 57 -12.02 -17.74 5.50
C PHE A 57 -12.80 -18.92 4.90
N SER A 58 -14.13 -18.89 5.00
CA SER A 58 -14.99 -19.92 4.41
C SER A 58 -14.79 -19.99 2.89
N PHE A 59 -14.69 -18.83 2.21
CA PHE A 59 -14.43 -18.77 0.78
C PHE A 59 -13.01 -19.23 0.41
N VAL A 60 -12.00 -18.85 1.19
CA VAL A 60 -10.61 -19.32 1.05
C VAL A 60 -10.55 -20.85 1.10
N VAL A 61 -11.25 -21.49 2.05
CA VAL A 61 -11.31 -22.96 2.15
C VAL A 61 -11.94 -23.58 0.91
N VAL A 62 -13.03 -23.01 0.39
CA VAL A 62 -13.67 -23.52 -0.84
C VAL A 62 -12.71 -23.44 -2.04
N ILE A 63 -12.04 -22.30 -2.24
CA ILE A 63 -11.08 -22.14 -3.34
C ILE A 63 -9.88 -23.07 -3.19
N PHE A 64 -9.38 -23.26 -1.96
CA PHE A 64 -8.32 -24.23 -1.67
C PHE A 64 -8.71 -25.65 -2.12
N LEU A 65 -9.94 -26.10 -1.80
CA LEU A 65 -10.43 -27.41 -2.19
C LEU A 65 -10.58 -27.52 -3.71
N LEU A 66 -11.07 -26.47 -4.38
CA LEU A 66 -11.18 -26.44 -5.85
C LEU A 66 -9.82 -26.50 -6.53
N LEU A 67 -8.83 -25.72 -6.08
CA LEU A 67 -7.45 -25.78 -6.61
C LEU A 67 -6.84 -27.18 -6.43
N SER A 68 -7.09 -27.81 -5.28
CA SER A 68 -6.63 -29.16 -4.98
C SER A 68 -7.32 -30.21 -5.87
N LEU A 69 -8.63 -30.09 -6.07
CA LEU A 69 -9.42 -31.00 -6.91
C LEU A 69 -9.01 -30.89 -8.39
N VAL A 70 -8.85 -29.66 -8.91
CA VAL A 70 -8.40 -29.46 -10.29
C VAL A 70 -7.02 -30.08 -10.50
N GLY A 71 -6.12 -29.99 -9.53
CA GLY A 71 -4.82 -30.65 -9.60
C GLY A 71 -4.88 -32.18 -9.67
N VAL A 72 -5.95 -32.81 -9.15
CA VAL A 72 -6.19 -34.25 -9.25
C VAL A 72 -6.85 -34.61 -10.58
N VAL A 73 -7.84 -33.82 -11.01
CA VAL A 73 -8.64 -34.09 -12.23
C VAL A 73 -7.87 -33.74 -13.51
N LYS A 74 -7.01 -32.72 -13.47
CA LYS A 74 -6.24 -32.20 -14.59
C LYS A 74 -4.75 -32.01 -14.22
N PRO A 75 -4.01 -33.11 -13.99
CA PRO A 75 -2.61 -33.05 -13.56
C PRO A 75 -1.70 -32.30 -14.56
N GLU A 76 -2.08 -32.24 -15.84
CA GLU A 76 -1.36 -31.52 -16.89
C GLU A 76 -1.27 -30.00 -16.67
N ILE A 77 -2.16 -29.42 -15.86
CA ILE A 77 -2.16 -27.98 -15.54
C ILE A 77 -1.07 -27.65 -14.50
N GLY A 78 -0.52 -28.64 -13.80
CA GLY A 78 0.49 -28.44 -12.76
C GLY A 78 -0.03 -27.80 -11.47
N LEU A 79 -1.34 -27.53 -11.38
CA LEU A 79 -2.01 -27.19 -10.12
C LEU A 79 -1.97 -28.39 -9.18
N SER A 80 -1.89 -28.12 -7.88
CA SER A 80 -1.93 -29.16 -6.85
C SER A 80 -2.36 -28.58 -5.52
N TYR A 81 -2.54 -29.45 -4.52
CA TYR A 81 -2.74 -29.03 -3.13
C TYR A 81 -1.64 -28.08 -2.63
N LYS A 82 -0.42 -28.14 -3.20
CA LYS A 82 0.67 -27.22 -2.87
C LYS A 82 0.37 -25.78 -3.32
N THR A 83 -0.25 -25.60 -4.49
CA THR A 83 -0.76 -24.29 -4.94
C THR A 83 -1.85 -23.78 -3.99
N GLY A 84 -2.73 -24.69 -3.54
CA GLY A 84 -3.70 -24.38 -2.48
C GLY A 84 -3.03 -23.91 -1.18
N ILE A 85 -1.97 -24.58 -0.73
CA ILE A 85 -1.23 -24.16 0.47
C ILE A 85 -0.63 -22.77 0.29
N ALA A 86 0.02 -22.50 -0.85
CA ALA A 86 0.57 -21.17 -1.15
C ALA A 86 -0.52 -20.10 -1.16
N PHE A 87 -1.69 -20.40 -1.75
CA PHE A 87 -2.88 -19.55 -1.71
C PHE A 87 -3.35 -19.25 -0.30
N MET A 88 -3.46 -20.25 0.56
CA MET A 88 -3.85 -20.03 1.94
C MET A 88 -2.80 -19.21 2.71
N CYS A 89 -1.51 -19.41 2.45
CA CYS A 89 -0.45 -18.57 3.01
C CYS A 89 -0.58 -17.10 2.60
N GLY A 90 -0.92 -16.84 1.33
CA GLY A 90 -1.18 -15.49 0.82
C GLY A 90 -2.37 -14.82 1.48
N ALA A 91 -3.47 -15.56 1.61
CA ALA A 91 -4.67 -15.09 2.30
C ALA A 91 -4.38 -14.77 3.78
N ILE A 92 -3.64 -15.63 4.48
CA ILE A 92 -3.23 -15.39 5.87
C ILE A 92 -2.33 -14.15 5.96
N ALA A 93 -1.34 -14.00 5.09
CA ALA A 93 -0.45 -12.84 5.07
C ALA A 93 -1.23 -11.53 4.89
N SER A 94 -2.18 -11.50 3.93
CA SER A 94 -3.04 -10.35 3.67
C SER A 94 -3.94 -10.01 4.87
N ALA A 95 -4.59 -11.02 5.46
CA ALA A 95 -5.42 -10.85 6.66
C ALA A 95 -4.60 -10.35 7.86
N LEU A 96 -3.39 -10.87 8.07
CA LEU A 96 -2.51 -10.43 9.15
C LEU A 96 -2.07 -8.97 8.99
N ALA A 97 -1.80 -8.53 7.76
CA ALA A 97 -1.47 -7.13 7.49
C ALA A 97 -2.64 -6.19 7.81
N GLY A 98 -3.86 -6.57 7.40
CA GLY A 98 -5.08 -5.82 7.72
C GLY A 98 -5.35 -5.73 9.23
N ILE A 99 -5.24 -6.85 9.96
CA ILE A 99 -5.39 -6.89 11.43
C ILE A 99 -4.34 -6.03 12.12
N LEU A 100 -3.06 -6.13 11.70
CA LEU A 100 -1.97 -5.35 12.27
C LEU A 100 -2.22 -3.85 12.09
N GLY A 101 -2.56 -3.43 10.87
CA GLY A 101 -2.87 -2.04 10.54
C GLY A 101 -4.03 -1.48 11.36
N MET A 102 -5.18 -2.17 11.34
CA MET A 102 -6.36 -1.75 12.12
C MET A 102 -6.04 -1.67 13.62
N THR A 103 -5.34 -2.66 14.17
CA THR A 103 -5.03 -2.72 15.60
C THR A 103 -4.16 -1.54 16.04
N ILE A 104 -3.19 -1.14 15.23
CA ILE A 104 -2.37 0.03 15.58
C ILE A 104 -3.13 1.33 15.32
N ALA A 105 -3.90 1.46 14.24
CA ALA A 105 -4.60 2.68 13.89
C ALA A 105 -5.64 3.06 14.96
N THR A 106 -6.48 2.09 15.34
CA THR A 106 -7.50 2.24 16.39
C THR A 106 -6.90 2.50 17.78
N ARG A 107 -5.61 2.20 17.99
CA ARG A 107 -4.88 2.54 19.22
C ARG A 107 -4.07 3.83 19.10
N SER A 108 -3.85 4.33 17.89
CA SER A 108 -3.11 5.56 17.63
C SER A 108 -4.02 6.79 17.71
N ASN A 109 -5.28 6.68 17.30
CA ASN A 109 -6.24 7.78 17.21
C ASN A 109 -6.31 8.71 18.45
N ALA A 110 -6.68 8.19 19.63
CA ALA A 110 -6.76 8.98 20.86
C ALA A 110 -5.40 9.56 21.29
N ARG A 111 -4.31 8.85 20.98
CA ARG A 111 -2.95 9.29 21.30
C ARG A 111 -2.50 10.43 20.40
N THR A 112 -2.92 10.42 19.14
CA THR A 112 -2.72 11.53 18.20
C THR A 112 -3.50 12.75 18.65
N ALA A 113 -4.75 12.60 19.09
CA ALA A 113 -5.55 13.71 19.63
C ALA A 113 -4.91 14.31 20.90
N ALA A 114 -4.46 13.46 21.84
CA ALA A 114 -3.77 13.90 23.06
C ALA A 114 -2.40 14.57 22.76
N ALA A 115 -1.71 14.12 21.71
CA ALA A 115 -0.48 14.74 21.25
C ALA A 115 -0.76 16.13 20.63
N ALA A 116 -1.86 16.27 19.87
CA ALA A 116 -2.26 17.55 19.30
C ALA A 116 -2.52 18.60 20.39
N GLU A 117 -3.14 18.21 21.50
CA GLU A 117 -3.35 19.07 22.67
C GLU A 117 -2.04 19.45 23.39
N SER A 118 -1.15 18.49 23.63
CA SER A 118 0.03 18.73 24.48
C SER A 118 1.25 19.31 23.75
N GLY A 119 1.43 18.99 22.46
CA GLY A 119 2.64 19.36 21.71
C GLY A 119 2.37 19.83 20.28
N GLY A 120 1.11 20.06 19.93
CA GLY A 120 0.68 20.59 18.65
C GLY A 120 0.94 19.67 17.46
N VAL A 121 0.90 20.28 16.26
CA VAL A 121 1.02 19.60 14.95
C VAL A 121 2.21 18.64 14.89
N LYS A 122 3.38 19.03 15.40
CA LYS A 122 4.59 18.22 15.32
C LYS A 122 4.44 16.88 16.05
N THR A 123 3.96 16.92 17.28
CA THR A 123 3.84 15.71 18.09
C THR A 123 2.68 14.82 17.64
N ALA A 124 1.57 15.43 17.20
CA ALA A 124 0.46 14.70 16.61
C ALA A 124 0.88 13.98 15.31
N LEU A 125 1.60 14.68 14.43
CA LEU A 125 2.16 14.11 13.22
C LEU A 125 3.12 12.94 13.52
N ASP A 126 4.01 13.09 14.51
CA ASP A 126 4.94 12.00 14.89
C ASP A 126 4.20 10.74 15.39
N VAL A 127 3.15 10.89 16.19
CA VAL A 127 2.34 9.74 16.64
C VAL A 127 1.60 9.10 15.48
N ALA A 128 0.92 9.91 14.65
CA ALA A 128 0.13 9.42 13.54
C ALA A 128 1.00 8.75 12.47
N ILE A 129 2.14 9.34 12.07
CA ILE A 129 3.05 8.72 11.10
C ILE A 129 3.73 7.46 11.66
N SER A 130 3.95 7.40 12.98
CA SER A 130 4.46 6.17 13.61
C SER A 130 3.43 5.04 13.54
N GLY A 131 2.14 5.35 13.74
CA GLY A 131 1.04 4.41 13.56
C GLY A 131 0.91 3.95 12.10
N GLY A 132 0.93 4.90 11.16
CA GLY A 132 0.93 4.60 9.72
C GLY A 132 2.14 3.74 9.32
N ALA A 133 3.33 4.03 9.84
CA ALA A 133 4.54 3.25 9.55
C ALA A 133 4.51 1.83 10.13
N VAL A 134 3.81 1.58 11.24
CA VAL A 134 3.55 0.20 11.71
C VAL A 134 2.76 -0.57 10.66
N MET A 135 1.75 0.05 10.05
CA MET A 135 1.01 -0.56 8.97
C MET A 135 1.86 -0.74 7.71
N GLY A 136 2.51 0.32 7.22
CA GLY A 136 3.28 0.26 5.97
C GLY A 136 4.46 -0.70 5.99
N LEU A 137 5.28 -0.64 7.04
CA LEU A 137 6.40 -1.58 7.21
C LEU A 137 5.91 -2.99 7.58
N GLY A 138 4.75 -3.08 8.25
CA GLY A 138 4.08 -4.34 8.52
C GLY A 138 3.63 -5.05 7.24
N VAL A 139 2.99 -4.31 6.33
CA VAL A 139 2.57 -4.79 5.01
C VAL A 139 3.76 -5.38 4.25
N VAL A 140 4.82 -4.60 3.99
CA VAL A 140 5.96 -5.08 3.20
C VAL A 140 6.75 -6.18 3.93
N GLY A 141 6.84 -6.12 5.27
CA GLY A 141 7.52 -7.14 6.08
C GLY A 141 6.80 -8.49 6.06
N ILE A 142 5.48 -8.50 6.28
CA ILE A 142 4.65 -9.71 6.24
C ILE A 142 4.63 -10.27 4.80
N ALA A 143 4.40 -9.40 3.81
CA ALA A 143 4.35 -9.76 2.41
C ALA A 143 5.62 -10.48 1.94
N LEU A 144 6.78 -9.85 2.16
CA LEU A 144 8.07 -10.35 1.70
C LEU A 144 8.50 -11.59 2.50
N LEU A 145 8.28 -11.62 3.82
CA LEU A 145 8.64 -12.78 4.63
C LEU A 145 7.81 -14.02 4.24
N GLY A 146 6.50 -13.86 4.10
CA GLY A 146 5.61 -14.93 3.64
C GLY A 146 6.01 -15.44 2.27
N LEU A 147 6.29 -14.54 1.32
CA LEU A 147 6.74 -14.90 -0.02
C LEU A 147 8.09 -15.63 -0.01
N VAL A 148 9.07 -15.18 0.78
CA VAL A 148 10.37 -15.85 0.92
C VAL A 148 10.22 -17.27 1.46
N ILE A 149 9.34 -17.47 2.45
CA ILE A 149 9.05 -18.79 3.01
C ILE A 149 8.43 -19.70 1.95
N VAL A 150 7.36 -19.24 1.29
CA VAL A 150 6.66 -20.01 0.23
C VAL A 150 7.61 -20.34 -0.91
N TYR A 151 8.35 -19.35 -1.41
CA TYR A 151 9.33 -19.53 -2.48
C TYR A 151 10.41 -20.56 -2.11
N LYS A 152 10.91 -20.52 -0.87
CA LYS A 152 11.92 -21.48 -0.39
C LYS A 152 11.35 -22.89 -0.23
N VAL A 153 10.17 -23.04 0.36
CA VAL A 153 9.54 -24.35 0.61
C VAL A 153 9.20 -25.07 -0.69
N PHE A 154 8.76 -24.32 -1.71
CA PHE A 154 8.36 -24.89 -3.01
C PHE A 154 9.43 -24.74 -4.10
N ASN A 155 10.68 -24.48 -3.72
CA ASN A 155 11.83 -24.37 -4.62
C ASN A 155 11.62 -23.39 -5.79
N GLY A 156 10.83 -22.32 -5.58
CA GLY A 156 10.54 -21.31 -6.59
C GLY A 156 9.67 -21.79 -7.75
N ASN A 157 8.91 -22.88 -7.60
CA ASN A 157 7.98 -23.33 -8.63
C ASN A 157 6.93 -22.22 -8.93
N PRO A 158 6.89 -21.67 -10.15
CA PRO A 158 6.09 -20.49 -10.46
C PRO A 158 4.59 -20.77 -10.33
N VAL A 159 4.12 -21.97 -10.73
CA VAL A 159 2.69 -22.34 -10.63
C VAL A 159 2.22 -22.36 -9.17
N ILE A 160 3.07 -22.86 -8.26
CA ILE A 160 2.75 -22.91 -6.83
C ILE A 160 2.84 -21.51 -6.21
N VAL A 161 3.93 -20.78 -6.48
CA VAL A 161 4.18 -19.45 -5.92
C VAL A 161 3.09 -18.44 -6.34
N ASN A 162 2.57 -18.54 -7.57
CA ASN A 162 1.44 -17.72 -8.03
C ASN A 162 0.20 -17.84 -7.14
N GLY A 163 0.01 -18.99 -6.48
CA GLY A 163 -1.05 -19.17 -5.49
C GLY A 163 -0.98 -18.12 -4.38
N TYR A 164 0.21 -17.75 -3.92
CA TYR A 164 0.39 -16.76 -2.86
C TYR A 164 -0.14 -15.37 -3.23
N ALA A 165 0.13 -14.87 -4.44
CA ALA A 165 -0.49 -13.64 -4.95
C ALA A 165 -2.02 -13.79 -4.99
N MET A 166 -2.53 -14.86 -5.60
CA MET A 166 -3.97 -15.09 -5.74
C MET A 166 -4.70 -15.09 -4.39
N GLY A 167 -4.10 -15.69 -3.36
CA GLY A 167 -4.66 -15.69 -2.01
C GLY A 167 -4.68 -14.31 -1.37
N ALA A 168 -3.61 -13.54 -1.56
CA ALA A 168 -3.56 -12.15 -1.10
C ALA A 168 -4.64 -11.29 -1.80
N SER A 169 -4.82 -11.45 -3.11
CA SER A 169 -5.82 -10.72 -3.91
C SER A 169 -7.24 -11.01 -3.48
N LEU A 170 -7.55 -12.26 -3.14
CA LEU A 170 -8.88 -12.61 -2.68
C LEU A 170 -9.25 -11.88 -1.38
N VAL A 171 -8.35 -11.88 -0.41
CA VAL A 171 -8.58 -11.19 0.87
C VAL A 171 -8.63 -9.68 0.68
N ALA A 172 -7.75 -9.12 -0.17
CA ALA A 172 -7.76 -7.70 -0.51
C ALA A 172 -9.08 -7.27 -1.16
N LEU A 173 -9.60 -8.05 -2.12
CA LEU A 173 -10.88 -7.79 -2.77
C LEU A 173 -12.03 -7.68 -1.76
N PHE A 174 -12.16 -8.66 -0.88
CA PHE A 174 -13.22 -8.63 0.13
C PHE A 174 -12.99 -7.54 1.18
N GLY A 175 -11.76 -7.32 1.64
CA GLY A 175 -11.47 -6.29 2.63
C GLY A 175 -11.71 -4.87 2.10
N ARG A 176 -11.37 -4.59 0.84
CA ARG A 176 -11.63 -3.28 0.21
C ARG A 176 -13.12 -3.07 -0.05
N ALA A 177 -13.81 -4.08 -0.57
CA ALA A 177 -15.24 -3.97 -0.86
C ALA A 177 -16.07 -3.91 0.43
N GLY A 178 -15.87 -4.85 1.35
CA GLY A 178 -16.61 -4.95 2.60
C GLY A 178 -16.34 -3.76 3.51
N GLY A 179 -15.07 -3.49 3.83
CA GLY A 179 -14.67 -2.33 4.61
C GLY A 179 -15.10 -1.00 3.96
N GLY A 180 -14.96 -0.88 2.63
CA GLY A 180 -15.35 0.29 1.86
C GLY A 180 -16.86 0.59 1.89
N ILE A 181 -17.70 -0.44 1.77
CA ILE A 181 -19.16 -0.31 1.90
C ILE A 181 -19.52 0.13 3.33
N PHE A 182 -18.84 -0.43 4.33
CA PHE A 182 -19.09 -0.08 5.74
C PHE A 182 -18.74 1.38 6.03
N THR A 183 -17.52 1.83 5.69
CA THR A 183 -17.10 3.23 5.93
C THR A 183 -17.98 4.21 5.17
N LYS A 184 -18.15 4.06 3.85
CA LYS A 184 -18.90 5.04 3.07
C LYS A 184 -20.40 5.04 3.34
N GLY A 185 -20.96 3.92 3.79
CA GLY A 185 -22.33 3.89 4.31
C GLY A 185 -22.50 4.69 5.61
N ALA A 186 -21.50 4.63 6.50
CA ALA A 186 -21.53 5.36 7.77
C ALA A 186 -21.23 6.86 7.59
N ASP A 187 -20.14 7.19 6.91
CA ASP A 187 -19.67 8.54 6.53
C ASP A 187 -20.80 9.34 5.87
N MET A 188 -21.37 8.85 4.75
CA MET A 188 -22.47 9.54 4.07
C MET A 188 -23.70 9.74 4.97
N GLY A 189 -24.04 8.77 5.82
CA GLY A 189 -25.16 8.88 6.74
C GLY A 189 -24.91 9.90 7.85
N ALA A 190 -23.70 9.91 8.41
CA ALA A 190 -23.29 10.83 9.45
C ALA A 190 -23.29 12.27 8.94
N ASP A 191 -22.66 12.50 7.79
CA ASP A 191 -22.45 13.84 7.24
C ASP A 191 -23.73 14.47 6.67
N LEU A 192 -24.55 13.70 5.95
CA LEU A 192 -25.80 14.23 5.39
C LEU A 192 -26.78 14.63 6.49
N VAL A 193 -27.05 13.74 7.44
CA VAL A 193 -28.01 14.03 8.52
C VAL A 193 -27.43 15.02 9.51
N GLY A 194 -26.16 14.88 9.87
CA GLY A 194 -25.50 15.76 10.85
C GLY A 194 -25.32 17.18 10.33
N LYS A 195 -24.53 17.36 9.26
CA LYS A 195 -24.11 18.68 8.78
C LYS A 195 -25.19 19.38 7.98
N VAL A 196 -25.90 18.66 7.11
CA VAL A 196 -26.84 19.26 6.14
C VAL A 196 -28.24 19.41 6.72
N GLU A 197 -28.79 18.37 7.36
CA GLU A 197 -30.16 18.38 7.86
C GLU A 197 -30.28 18.98 9.28
N ALA A 198 -29.46 18.51 10.21
CA ALA A 198 -29.52 18.91 11.62
C ALA A 198 -28.67 20.15 11.96
N GLY A 199 -27.70 20.49 11.11
CA GLY A 199 -26.79 21.63 11.32
C GLY A 199 -25.88 21.50 12.54
N ILE A 200 -25.55 20.26 12.93
CA ILE A 200 -24.59 19.97 14.00
C ILE A 200 -23.17 19.80 13.41
N PRO A 201 -22.11 20.02 14.22
CA PRO A 201 -20.74 19.77 13.78
C PRO A 201 -20.52 18.35 13.23
N GLU A 202 -19.53 18.23 12.35
CA GLU A 202 -18.96 16.94 11.93
C GLU A 202 -18.36 16.22 13.13
N ASP A 203 -18.52 14.90 13.22
CA ASP A 203 -18.14 14.08 14.39
C ASP A 203 -18.83 14.41 15.72
N ASP A 204 -19.96 15.14 15.69
CA ASP A 204 -20.66 15.50 16.92
C ASP A 204 -21.18 14.25 17.68
N PRO A 205 -20.94 14.13 19.00
CA PRO A 205 -21.29 12.94 19.77
C PRO A 205 -22.81 12.67 19.89
N ARG A 206 -23.66 13.62 19.48
CA ARG A 206 -25.12 13.44 19.39
C ARG A 206 -25.53 12.62 18.16
N ASN A 207 -24.68 12.53 17.15
CA ASN A 207 -24.95 11.79 15.93
C ASN A 207 -24.60 10.30 16.13
N PRO A 208 -25.58 9.38 16.06
CA PRO A 208 -25.34 7.96 16.34
C PRO A 208 -24.46 7.26 15.29
N ALA A 209 -24.26 7.87 14.11
CA ALA A 209 -23.44 7.30 13.05
C ALA A 209 -21.92 7.52 13.24
N VAL A 210 -21.50 8.47 14.09
CA VAL A 210 -20.08 8.89 14.20
C VAL A 210 -19.15 7.77 14.66
N ILE A 211 -19.60 6.92 15.59
CA ILE A 211 -18.78 5.75 15.98
C ILE A 211 -18.64 4.77 14.81
N ALA A 212 -19.68 4.56 14.01
CA ALA A 212 -19.60 3.68 12.85
C ALA A 212 -18.70 4.27 11.76
N ASP A 213 -18.74 5.59 11.59
CA ASP A 213 -17.87 6.32 10.67
C ASP A 213 -16.39 6.15 11.04
N ASN A 214 -16.05 6.50 12.28
CA ASN A 214 -14.68 6.34 12.80
C ASN A 214 -14.23 4.86 12.80
N VAL A 215 -15.14 3.89 13.02
CA VAL A 215 -14.85 2.46 12.83
C VAL A 215 -14.54 2.16 11.36
N GLY A 216 -15.31 2.74 10.46
CA GLY A 216 -15.19 2.69 9.01
C GLY A 216 -13.78 2.97 8.52
N ASP A 217 -13.18 4.07 8.94
CA ASP A 217 -11.84 4.48 8.47
C ASP A 217 -10.80 3.42 8.80
N ASN A 218 -10.96 2.75 9.94
CA ASN A 218 -10.04 1.70 10.38
C ASN A 218 -10.25 0.36 9.65
N VAL A 219 -11.47 0.03 9.23
CA VAL A 219 -11.77 -1.24 8.54
C VAL A 219 -11.62 -1.14 7.02
N GLY A 220 -12.00 0.00 6.43
CA GLY A 220 -11.88 0.24 5.00
C GLY A 220 -10.53 0.86 4.62
N ASP A 221 -10.25 2.04 5.15
CA ASP A 221 -9.13 2.88 4.71
C ASP A 221 -7.79 2.47 5.35
N VAL A 222 -7.81 1.66 6.40
CA VAL A 222 -6.63 1.03 6.99
C VAL A 222 -6.57 -0.46 6.65
N ALA A 223 -7.45 -1.31 7.19
CA ALA A 223 -7.31 -2.76 6.97
C ALA A 223 -7.44 -3.17 5.50
N GLY A 224 -8.45 -2.65 4.81
CA GLY A 224 -8.62 -2.87 3.37
C GLY A 224 -7.42 -2.39 2.57
N LEU A 225 -6.98 -1.15 2.78
CA LEU A 225 -5.81 -0.58 2.10
C LEU A 225 -4.54 -1.41 2.30
N GLY A 226 -4.31 -1.91 3.52
CA GLY A 226 -3.14 -2.74 3.83
C GLY A 226 -3.13 -4.05 3.05
N ALA A 227 -4.30 -4.69 2.92
CA ALA A 227 -4.47 -5.89 2.13
C ALA A 227 -4.26 -5.63 0.62
N ASP A 228 -4.80 -4.52 0.11
CA ASP A 228 -4.68 -4.05 -1.28
C ASP A 228 -3.21 -3.85 -1.68
N LEU A 229 -2.47 -3.04 -0.90
CA LEU A 229 -1.07 -2.77 -1.20
C LEU A 229 -0.13 -3.94 -0.89
N LEU A 230 -0.48 -4.84 0.04
CA LEU A 230 0.23 -6.11 0.22
C LEU A 230 0.13 -6.96 -1.05
N GLU A 231 -1.07 -7.07 -1.60
CA GLU A 231 -1.29 -7.85 -2.81
C GLU A 231 -0.51 -7.28 -3.99
N SER A 232 -0.63 -5.98 -4.26
CA SER A 232 0.04 -5.37 -5.41
C SER A 232 1.56 -5.52 -5.32
N TYR A 233 2.11 -5.40 -4.10
CA TYR A 233 3.53 -5.62 -3.83
C TYR A 233 3.96 -7.06 -4.11
N VAL A 234 3.20 -8.04 -3.65
CA VAL A 234 3.47 -9.46 -3.90
C VAL A 234 3.30 -9.82 -5.38
N ALA A 235 2.24 -9.34 -6.01
CA ALA A 235 1.91 -9.60 -7.41
C ALA A 235 2.99 -9.07 -8.34
N SER A 236 3.53 -7.87 -8.09
CA SER A 236 4.64 -7.31 -8.89
C SER A 236 5.95 -8.11 -8.75
N ILE A 237 6.29 -8.59 -7.55
CA ILE A 237 7.44 -9.48 -7.34
C ILE A 237 7.24 -10.80 -8.09
N ILE A 238 6.06 -11.42 -7.96
CA ILE A 238 5.74 -12.69 -8.60
C ILE A 238 5.69 -12.56 -10.13
N ALA A 239 5.11 -11.49 -10.67
CA ALA A 239 5.11 -11.21 -12.11
C ALA A 239 6.55 -11.08 -12.64
N SER A 240 7.42 -10.38 -11.90
CA SER A 240 8.83 -10.26 -12.24
C SER A 240 9.54 -11.62 -12.25
N LEU A 241 9.23 -12.48 -11.26
CA LEU A 241 9.78 -13.84 -11.20
C LEU A 241 9.26 -14.73 -12.34
N ALA A 242 7.99 -14.62 -12.70
CA ALA A 242 7.40 -15.39 -13.79
C ALA A 242 8.12 -15.10 -15.11
N VAL A 243 8.38 -13.83 -15.41
CA VAL A 243 9.14 -13.43 -16.59
C VAL A 243 10.63 -13.78 -16.46
N ALA A 244 11.22 -13.68 -15.26
CA ALA A 244 12.61 -14.08 -15.02
C ALA A 244 12.87 -15.55 -15.37
N MET A 245 11.89 -16.43 -15.19
CA MET A 245 12.01 -17.86 -15.50
C MET A 245 12.06 -18.15 -17.00
N THR A 246 11.64 -17.22 -17.87
CA THR A 246 11.71 -17.37 -19.33
C THR A 246 13.01 -16.79 -19.92
N ILE A 247 13.84 -16.15 -19.10
CA ILE A 247 15.10 -15.54 -19.52
C ILE A 247 16.22 -16.60 -19.53
N THR A 248 16.93 -16.73 -20.64
CA THR A 248 18.12 -17.59 -20.76
C THR A 248 19.39 -16.76 -20.58
N THR A 249 20.41 -17.35 -19.94
CA THR A 249 21.74 -16.71 -19.86
C THR A 249 22.62 -17.13 -21.02
N VAL A 250 23.30 -16.17 -21.62
CA VAL A 250 24.42 -16.45 -22.52
C VAL A 250 25.64 -16.64 -21.65
N VAL A 251 26.09 -17.89 -21.50
CA VAL A 251 27.41 -18.16 -20.94
C VAL A 251 28.43 -17.89 -22.06
N MET A 252 29.52 -17.19 -21.75
CA MET A 252 30.59 -16.82 -22.70
C MET A 252 31.29 -18.00 -23.43
N ASN A 253 30.84 -19.25 -23.21
CA ASN A 253 31.35 -20.47 -23.83
C ASN A 253 30.31 -21.20 -24.72
N GLY A 254 29.17 -20.59 -25.05
CA GLY A 254 28.18 -21.21 -25.95
C GLY A 254 27.25 -22.24 -25.31
N ASP A 255 27.37 -22.48 -24.00
CA ASP A 255 26.38 -23.23 -23.23
C ASP A 255 25.18 -22.35 -22.87
N VAL A 256 23.97 -22.80 -23.22
CA VAL A 256 22.72 -22.19 -22.79
C VAL A 256 22.51 -22.51 -21.30
N GLY A 257 22.95 -21.61 -20.44
CA GLY A 257 22.71 -21.68 -19.00
C GLY A 257 21.26 -21.32 -18.66
N GLY A 258 20.72 -21.91 -17.58
CA GLY A 258 19.41 -21.53 -17.02
C GLY A 258 19.34 -20.04 -16.64
N ALA A 259 18.16 -19.59 -16.19
CA ALA A 259 17.95 -18.19 -15.80
C ALA A 259 19.01 -17.68 -14.81
N SER A 260 19.60 -16.51 -15.10
CA SER A 260 20.65 -15.88 -14.29
C SER A 260 20.19 -15.74 -12.84
N GLU A 261 21.08 -16.05 -11.90
CA GLU A 261 20.81 -15.77 -10.48
C GLU A 261 20.53 -14.27 -10.28
N TYR A 262 21.15 -13.38 -11.04
CA TYR A 262 20.91 -11.93 -10.98
C TYR A 262 19.45 -11.57 -11.28
N VAL A 263 18.90 -12.04 -12.41
CA VAL A 263 17.52 -11.73 -12.83
C VAL A 263 16.51 -12.31 -11.81
N ARG A 264 16.74 -13.52 -11.30
CA ARG A 264 15.87 -14.10 -10.26
C ARG A 264 15.97 -13.40 -8.91
N ALA A 265 17.17 -12.94 -8.55
CA ALA A 265 17.42 -12.25 -7.29
C ALA A 265 16.91 -10.82 -7.28
N PHE A 266 16.96 -10.14 -8.44
CA PHE A 266 16.68 -8.72 -8.55
C PHE A 266 15.37 -8.27 -7.90
N PRO A 267 14.19 -8.90 -8.14
CA PRO A 267 12.95 -8.43 -7.52
C PRO A 267 12.95 -8.56 -5.99
N PHE A 268 13.55 -9.62 -5.44
CA PHE A 268 13.72 -9.76 -3.99
C PHE A 268 14.68 -8.71 -3.40
N VAL A 269 15.74 -8.37 -4.13
CA VAL A 269 16.74 -7.39 -3.69
C VAL A 269 16.16 -5.97 -3.78
N ALA A 270 15.45 -5.64 -4.86
CA ALA A 270 14.76 -4.35 -5.01
C ALA A 270 13.73 -4.15 -3.89
N ALA A 271 12.93 -5.18 -3.58
CA ALA A 271 12.03 -5.21 -2.43
C ALA A 271 12.77 -4.95 -1.10
N SER A 272 13.93 -5.59 -0.89
CA SER A 272 14.75 -5.44 0.32
C SER A 272 15.32 -4.03 0.49
N ILE A 273 15.87 -3.47 -0.60
CA ILE A 273 16.37 -2.10 -0.64
C ILE A 273 15.23 -1.12 -0.36
N GLY A 274 14.07 -1.36 -0.95
CA GLY A 274 12.85 -0.60 -0.74
C GLY A 274 12.40 -0.54 0.70
N ILE A 275 12.49 -1.66 1.44
CA ILE A 275 12.23 -1.70 2.89
C ILE A 275 13.19 -0.78 3.65
N ILE A 276 14.50 -0.88 3.39
CA ILE A 276 15.51 -0.07 4.08
C ILE A 276 15.29 1.41 3.77
N ALA A 277 15.06 1.74 2.49
CA ALA A 277 14.75 3.10 2.05
C ALA A 277 13.48 3.65 2.72
N SER A 278 12.45 2.80 2.88
CA SER A 278 11.22 3.17 3.57
C SER A 278 11.43 3.44 5.06
N ILE A 279 12.23 2.63 5.75
CA ILE A 279 12.59 2.87 7.15
C ILE A 279 13.29 4.23 7.30
N ILE A 280 14.24 4.54 6.41
CA ILE A 280 14.95 5.82 6.41
C ILE A 280 13.99 6.99 6.11
N GLY A 281 13.09 6.82 5.14
CA GLY A 281 12.05 7.80 4.82
C GLY A 281 11.15 8.11 6.02
N VAL A 282 10.67 7.09 6.72
CA VAL A 282 9.86 7.25 7.94
C VAL A 282 10.65 7.98 9.02
N MET A 283 11.90 7.60 9.26
CA MET A 283 12.76 8.29 10.25
C MET A 283 12.98 9.76 9.87
N TYR A 284 13.15 10.06 8.58
CA TYR A 284 13.25 11.42 8.09
C TYR A 284 12.01 12.24 8.44
N VAL A 285 10.80 11.74 8.15
CA VAL A 285 9.56 12.46 8.49
C VAL A 285 9.48 12.74 9.99
N LYS A 286 9.80 11.75 10.83
CA LYS A 286 9.80 11.90 12.29
C LYS A 286 10.78 12.95 12.79
N MET A 287 11.96 13.06 12.18
CA MET A 287 12.98 14.05 12.55
C MET A 287 12.62 15.47 12.10
N PHE A 288 12.01 15.60 10.91
CA PHE A 288 11.76 16.89 10.25
C PHE A 288 10.28 17.32 10.25
N ALA A 289 9.44 16.68 11.07
CA ALA A 289 8.08 17.12 11.36
C ALA A 289 8.09 18.55 11.97
N GLN A 290 8.06 19.57 11.13
CA GLN A 290 7.98 20.98 11.49
C GLN A 290 6.89 21.63 10.63
N SER A 291 6.01 22.41 11.27
CA SER A 291 4.94 23.32 10.77
C SER A 291 4.06 22.96 9.55
N ASN A 292 4.57 22.26 8.53
CA ASN A 292 3.86 21.81 7.34
C ASN A 292 3.95 20.27 7.19
N PRO A 293 2.93 19.53 7.66
CA PRO A 293 2.88 18.07 7.59
C PRO A 293 3.04 17.50 6.18
N GLN A 294 2.39 18.13 5.19
CA GLN A 294 2.43 17.68 3.80
C GLN A 294 3.84 17.68 3.25
N SER A 295 4.59 18.76 3.45
CA SER A 295 5.97 18.86 2.96
C SER A 295 6.88 17.83 3.64
N ALA A 296 6.69 17.56 4.93
CA ALA A 296 7.46 16.54 5.63
C ALA A 296 7.19 15.13 5.08
N LEU A 297 5.91 14.76 4.92
CA LEU A 297 5.48 13.47 4.38
C LEU A 297 6.00 13.25 2.95
N MET A 298 5.86 14.26 2.08
CA MET A 298 6.37 14.19 0.70
C MET A 298 7.89 14.06 0.64
N MET A 299 8.62 14.83 1.47
CA MET A 299 10.08 14.75 1.48
C MET A 299 10.58 13.37 1.93
N GLY A 300 9.93 12.75 2.93
CA GLY A 300 10.24 11.38 3.33
C GLY A 300 10.02 10.37 2.21
N THR A 301 8.94 10.54 1.43
CA THR A 301 8.69 9.73 0.22
C THR A 301 9.77 9.92 -0.85
N TYR A 302 10.22 11.16 -1.10
CA TYR A 302 11.31 11.43 -2.06
C TYR A 302 12.66 10.88 -1.61
N VAL A 303 12.98 11.01 -0.32
CA VAL A 303 14.19 10.41 0.26
C VAL A 303 14.17 8.89 0.06
N ALA A 304 13.04 8.23 0.36
CA ALA A 304 12.91 6.79 0.13
C ALA A 304 13.06 6.43 -1.37
N ALA A 305 12.46 7.21 -2.28
CA ALA A 305 12.54 6.96 -3.72
C ALA A 305 13.99 7.07 -4.25
N VAL A 306 14.70 8.14 -3.87
CA VAL A 306 16.10 8.35 -4.26
C VAL A 306 17.00 7.24 -3.71
N LEU A 307 16.83 6.87 -2.45
CA LEU A 307 17.60 5.78 -1.84
C LEU A 307 17.30 4.43 -2.50
N ALA A 308 16.05 4.18 -2.89
CA ALA A 308 15.68 2.98 -3.63
C ALA A 308 16.39 2.91 -4.99
N ILE A 309 16.39 4.01 -5.75
CA ILE A 309 17.10 4.12 -7.04
C ILE A 309 18.60 3.89 -6.86
N LEU A 310 19.24 4.60 -5.93
CA LEU A 310 20.67 4.45 -5.68
C LEU A 310 21.03 3.02 -5.24
N GLY A 311 20.18 2.41 -4.40
CA GLY A 311 20.38 1.05 -3.94
C GLY A 311 20.30 0.02 -5.07
N VAL A 312 19.30 0.10 -5.97
CA VAL A 312 19.17 -0.87 -7.07
C VAL A 312 20.29 -0.73 -8.10
N PHE A 313 20.75 0.50 -8.37
CA PHE A 313 21.93 0.71 -9.22
C PHE A 313 23.22 0.22 -8.54
N GLY A 314 23.37 0.44 -7.23
CA GLY A 314 24.48 -0.12 -6.46
C GLY A 314 24.51 -1.65 -6.53
N TYR A 315 23.36 -2.31 -6.40
CA TYR A 315 23.27 -3.77 -6.58
C TYR A 315 23.63 -4.21 -8.00
N ALA A 316 23.11 -3.53 -9.02
CA ALA A 316 23.44 -3.83 -10.41
C ALA A 316 24.94 -3.65 -10.70
N LEU A 317 25.60 -2.63 -10.14
CA LEU A 317 27.04 -2.42 -10.28
C LEU A 317 27.86 -3.57 -9.65
N MET A 318 27.41 -4.11 -8.52
CA MET A 318 28.15 -5.15 -7.78
C MET A 318 27.91 -6.57 -8.31
N ARG A 319 26.71 -6.86 -8.83
CA ARG A 319 26.23 -8.22 -9.12
C ARG A 319 25.51 -8.35 -10.46
N GLY A 320 25.49 -7.29 -11.26
CA GLY A 320 24.75 -7.26 -12.51
C GLY A 320 25.36 -8.17 -13.57
N GLU A 321 24.49 -8.87 -14.28
CA GLU A 321 24.84 -9.76 -15.38
C GLU A 321 23.98 -9.41 -16.60
N SER A 322 24.57 -9.46 -17.79
CA SER A 322 23.82 -9.35 -19.05
C SER A 322 23.01 -10.62 -19.28
N PHE A 323 21.85 -10.49 -19.92
CA PHE A 323 20.93 -11.61 -20.17
C PHE A 323 20.27 -11.49 -21.54
N VAL A 324 19.74 -12.60 -22.05
CA VAL A 324 19.02 -12.63 -23.32
C VAL A 324 17.57 -12.98 -23.09
N LEU A 325 16.69 -12.19 -23.68
CA LEU A 325 15.25 -12.40 -23.66
C LEU A 325 14.70 -12.19 -25.07
N SER A 326 14.01 -13.20 -25.60
CA SER A 326 13.42 -13.16 -26.95
C SER A 326 14.41 -12.80 -28.08
N GLY A 327 15.67 -13.23 -27.96
CA GLY A 327 16.73 -12.96 -28.94
C GLY A 327 17.42 -11.60 -28.80
N GLU A 328 16.94 -10.72 -27.93
CA GLU A 328 17.54 -9.43 -27.62
C GLU A 328 18.49 -9.53 -26.41
N THR A 329 19.64 -8.88 -26.49
CA THR A 329 20.64 -8.86 -25.40
C THR A 329 20.51 -7.62 -24.55
N TYR A 330 20.22 -7.80 -23.26
CA TYR A 330 20.08 -6.74 -22.27
C TYR A 330 21.32 -6.67 -21.38
N LYS A 331 21.67 -5.45 -20.95
CA LYS A 331 22.89 -5.17 -20.18
C LYS A 331 22.66 -5.39 -18.69
N TRP A 332 23.76 -5.53 -17.93
CA TRP A 332 23.75 -5.69 -16.48
C TRP A 332 22.93 -4.62 -15.72
N TRP A 333 22.86 -3.38 -16.21
CA TRP A 333 22.13 -2.27 -15.59
C TRP A 333 20.65 -2.20 -15.99
N SER A 334 20.22 -2.95 -17.01
CA SER A 334 18.87 -2.88 -17.58
C SER A 334 17.76 -3.05 -16.52
N PRO A 335 17.82 -4.02 -15.58
CA PRO A 335 16.79 -4.15 -14.55
C PRO A 335 16.74 -2.95 -13.58
N ALA A 336 17.89 -2.38 -13.22
CA ALA A 336 17.96 -1.19 -12.37
C ALA A 336 17.35 0.04 -13.05
N ALA A 337 17.62 0.24 -14.34
CA ALA A 337 17.01 1.31 -15.11
C ALA A 337 15.49 1.13 -15.27
N ALA A 338 15.00 -0.09 -15.50
CA ALA A 338 13.56 -0.37 -15.51
C ALA A 338 12.90 -0.10 -14.15
N CYS A 339 13.56 -0.49 -13.05
CA CYS A 339 13.08 -0.22 -11.69
C CYS A 339 13.00 1.30 -11.43
N MET A 340 14.01 2.06 -11.87
CA MET A 340 14.02 3.53 -11.78
C MET A 340 12.87 4.17 -12.56
N ILE A 341 12.57 3.69 -13.77
CA ILE A 341 11.41 4.15 -14.56
C ILE A 341 10.11 3.93 -13.75
N GLY A 342 9.98 2.77 -13.10
CA GLY A 342 8.88 2.49 -12.17
C GLY A 342 8.78 3.48 -11.01
N VAL A 343 9.89 3.74 -10.32
CA VAL A 343 9.92 4.69 -9.20
C VAL A 343 9.55 6.11 -9.65
N ILE A 344 10.13 6.58 -10.76
CA ILE A 344 9.87 7.93 -11.29
C ILE A 344 8.42 8.07 -11.76
N SER A 345 7.87 7.06 -12.43
CA SER A 345 6.46 7.08 -12.85
C SER A 345 5.51 7.10 -11.66
N GLY A 346 5.80 6.32 -10.61
CA GLY A 346 5.06 6.39 -9.34
C GLY A 346 5.09 7.80 -8.73
N MET A 347 6.27 8.41 -8.66
CA MET A 347 6.41 9.79 -8.19
C MET A 347 5.59 10.78 -9.03
N ALA A 348 5.65 10.69 -10.36
CA ALA A 348 4.89 11.56 -11.25
C ALA A 348 3.36 11.38 -11.09
N VAL A 349 2.88 10.15 -10.91
CA VAL A 349 1.47 9.88 -10.58
C VAL A 349 1.10 10.47 -9.22
N GLY A 350 1.98 10.36 -8.22
CA GLY A 350 1.80 10.98 -6.90
C GLY A 350 1.68 12.50 -6.98
N PHE A 351 2.61 13.18 -7.65
CA PHE A 351 2.55 14.63 -7.87
C PHE A 351 1.28 15.06 -8.59
N THR A 352 0.85 14.28 -9.57
CA THR A 352 -0.38 14.58 -10.31
C THR A 352 -1.60 14.44 -9.40
N SER A 353 -1.65 13.38 -8.60
CA SER A 353 -2.72 13.16 -7.62
C SER A 353 -2.77 14.32 -6.63
N GLU A 354 -1.63 14.72 -6.06
CA GLU A 354 -1.51 15.87 -5.18
C GLU A 354 -2.05 17.16 -5.81
N TYR A 355 -1.68 17.45 -7.07
CA TYR A 355 -2.14 18.65 -7.77
C TYR A 355 -3.66 18.72 -7.93
N PHE A 356 -4.31 17.58 -8.14
CA PHE A 356 -5.76 17.49 -8.35
C PHE A 356 -6.57 17.32 -7.06
N THR A 357 -5.95 17.00 -5.92
CA THR A 357 -6.68 16.74 -4.66
C THR A 357 -6.32 17.65 -3.50
N SER A 358 -5.18 18.35 -3.54
CA SER A 358 -4.80 19.28 -2.45
C SER A 358 -5.46 20.65 -2.62
N GLY A 359 -6.03 21.18 -1.53
CA GLY A 359 -6.62 22.53 -1.45
C GLY A 359 -5.62 23.68 -1.68
N LYS A 360 -4.32 23.39 -1.81
CA LYS A 360 -3.29 24.38 -2.16
C LYS A 360 -3.25 24.71 -3.65
N TYR A 361 -3.80 23.86 -4.51
CA TYR A 361 -3.70 24.00 -5.95
C TYR A 361 -5.00 24.49 -6.59
N LYS A 362 -4.85 25.05 -7.79
CA LYS A 362 -5.93 25.68 -8.56
C LYS A 362 -7.14 24.77 -8.83
N PRO A 363 -6.99 23.46 -9.14
CA PRO A 363 -8.15 22.61 -9.43
C PRO A 363 -9.15 22.55 -8.28
N VAL A 364 -8.67 22.29 -7.06
CA VAL A 364 -9.52 22.19 -5.87
C VAL A 364 -10.03 23.55 -5.41
N GLN A 365 -9.20 24.59 -5.48
CA GLN A 365 -9.63 25.96 -5.15
C GLN A 365 -10.76 26.44 -6.05
N LYS A 366 -10.64 26.23 -7.37
CA LYS A 366 -11.70 26.55 -8.33
C LYS A 366 -12.95 25.73 -8.07
N LEU A 367 -12.81 24.43 -7.77
CA LEU A 367 -13.96 23.59 -7.44
C LEU A 367 -14.71 24.15 -6.22
N ALA A 368 -14.00 24.49 -5.14
CA ALA A 368 -14.58 25.07 -3.94
C ALA A 368 -15.27 26.43 -4.21
N GLU A 369 -14.67 27.30 -5.02
CA GLU A 369 -15.29 28.56 -5.46
C GLU A 369 -16.59 28.30 -6.24
N ARG A 370 -16.61 27.30 -7.12
CA ARG A 370 -17.79 26.94 -7.93
C ARG A 370 -18.90 26.30 -7.10
N CYS A 371 -18.59 25.60 -6.00
CA CYS A 371 -19.59 25.04 -5.10
C CYS A 371 -20.56 26.10 -4.52
N GLN A 372 -20.17 27.39 -4.50
CA GLN A 372 -21.05 28.50 -4.09
C GLN A 372 -22.29 28.64 -4.97
N THR A 373 -22.27 28.09 -6.19
CA THR A 373 -23.41 28.11 -7.13
C THR A 373 -24.40 26.96 -6.93
N GLY A 374 -24.08 26.02 -6.03
CA GLY A 374 -24.99 24.96 -5.58
C GLY A 374 -24.47 23.54 -5.83
N PRO A 375 -25.14 22.52 -5.25
CA PRO A 375 -24.65 21.13 -5.26
C PRO A 375 -24.54 20.50 -6.65
N ALA A 376 -25.43 20.86 -7.58
CA ALA A 376 -25.39 20.33 -8.95
C ALA A 376 -24.09 20.73 -9.68
N ILE A 377 -23.62 21.96 -9.46
CA ILE A 377 -22.35 22.43 -10.01
C ILE A 377 -21.17 21.78 -9.29
N ALA A 378 -21.24 21.62 -7.97
CA ALA A 378 -20.22 20.90 -7.21
C ALA A 378 -19.98 19.48 -7.76
N VAL A 379 -21.04 18.72 -8.01
CA VAL A 379 -20.95 17.37 -8.58
C VAL A 379 -20.43 17.39 -10.01
N THR A 380 -20.93 18.29 -10.85
CA THR A 380 -20.56 18.36 -12.28
C THR A 380 -19.09 18.77 -12.45
N GLU A 381 -18.65 19.84 -11.77
CA GLU A 381 -17.26 20.30 -11.80
C GLU A 381 -16.32 19.30 -11.13
N GLY A 382 -16.73 18.69 -10.01
CA GLY A 382 -15.94 17.65 -9.34
C GLY A 382 -15.71 16.44 -10.25
N THR A 383 -16.76 16.01 -10.97
CA THR A 383 -16.67 14.94 -11.97
C THR A 383 -15.75 15.34 -13.12
N ALA A 384 -15.83 16.57 -13.61
CA ALA A 384 -14.96 17.08 -14.67
C ALA A 384 -13.49 17.11 -14.24
N VAL A 385 -13.19 17.58 -13.02
CA VAL A 385 -11.84 17.55 -12.43
C VAL A 385 -11.34 16.11 -12.31
N GLY A 386 -12.19 15.18 -11.87
CA GLY A 386 -11.87 13.75 -11.81
C GLY A 386 -11.50 13.18 -13.19
N MET A 387 -12.29 13.45 -14.22
CA MET A 387 -12.00 13.03 -15.59
C MET A 387 -10.72 13.67 -16.15
N GLN A 388 -10.44 14.94 -15.84
CA GLN A 388 -9.20 15.60 -16.24
C GLN A 388 -7.97 15.00 -15.56
N SER A 389 -8.11 14.60 -14.29
CA SER A 389 -7.00 14.09 -13.48
C SER A 389 -6.38 12.80 -14.02
N THR A 390 -7.10 12.03 -14.83
CA THR A 390 -6.60 10.75 -15.38
C THR A 390 -5.69 10.90 -16.60
N ALA A 391 -5.71 12.05 -17.28
CA ALA A 391 -4.98 12.22 -18.54
C ALA A 391 -3.46 12.09 -18.38
N LEU A 392 -2.88 12.84 -17.43
CA LEU A 392 -1.44 12.83 -17.21
C LEU A 392 -0.93 11.49 -16.62
N PRO A 393 -1.58 10.86 -15.62
CA PRO A 393 -1.19 9.55 -15.13
C PRO A 393 -1.18 8.49 -16.25
N VAL A 394 -2.20 8.45 -17.11
CA VAL A 394 -2.24 7.48 -18.24
C VAL A 394 -1.06 7.70 -19.18
N ILE A 395 -0.73 8.95 -19.54
CA ILE A 395 0.43 9.26 -20.39
C ILE A 395 1.74 8.84 -19.72
N VAL A 396 1.91 9.16 -18.43
CA VAL A 396 3.10 8.79 -17.66
C VAL A 396 3.28 7.27 -17.62
N LEU A 397 2.21 6.52 -17.33
CA LEU A 397 2.25 5.06 -17.28
C LEU A 397 2.55 4.47 -18.67
N ALA A 398 1.94 4.98 -19.74
CA ALA A 398 2.20 4.53 -21.11
C ALA A 398 3.67 4.74 -21.52
N LEU A 399 4.23 5.92 -21.26
CA LEU A 399 5.64 6.21 -21.52
C LEU A 399 6.58 5.34 -20.68
N ALA A 400 6.22 5.08 -19.43
CA ALA A 400 7.01 4.23 -18.55
C ALA A 400 6.94 2.75 -18.96
N VAL A 401 5.80 2.24 -19.47
CA VAL A 401 5.71 0.91 -20.09
C VAL A 401 6.61 0.82 -21.32
N LEU A 402 6.54 1.79 -22.23
CA LEU A 402 7.38 1.82 -23.44
C LEU A 402 8.87 1.91 -23.11
N GLY A 403 9.23 2.78 -22.16
CA GLY A 403 10.61 2.95 -21.70
C GLY A 403 11.15 1.70 -21.01
N ALA A 404 10.36 1.08 -20.13
CA ALA A 404 10.74 -0.14 -19.43
C ALA A 404 10.90 -1.32 -20.41
N TYR A 405 9.99 -1.44 -21.37
CA TYR A 405 10.08 -2.44 -22.45
C TYR A 405 11.33 -2.24 -23.31
N HIS A 406 11.66 -1.00 -23.66
CA HIS A 406 12.87 -0.72 -24.44
C HIS A 406 14.15 -1.09 -23.67
N VAL A 407 14.17 -0.88 -22.35
CA VAL A 407 15.37 -1.09 -21.53
C VAL A 407 15.59 -2.56 -21.13
N ALA A 408 14.52 -3.34 -20.91
CA ALA A 408 14.62 -4.71 -20.39
C ALA A 408 13.48 -5.64 -20.88
N GLY A 409 12.80 -5.31 -21.98
CA GLY A 409 11.71 -6.11 -22.54
C GLY A 409 10.52 -6.26 -21.59
N VAL A 410 9.78 -7.37 -21.73
CA VAL A 410 8.67 -7.69 -20.81
C VAL A 410 9.13 -7.83 -19.35
N TYR A 411 10.39 -8.18 -19.11
CA TYR A 411 10.96 -8.21 -17.77
C TYR A 411 11.10 -6.80 -17.19
N GLY A 412 11.48 -5.84 -18.03
CA GLY A 412 11.48 -4.42 -17.68
C GLY A 412 10.13 -3.92 -17.24
N ILE A 413 9.05 -4.28 -17.93
CA ILE A 413 7.68 -3.89 -17.55
C ILE A 413 7.35 -4.42 -16.14
N ALA A 414 7.63 -5.70 -15.87
CA ALA A 414 7.37 -6.30 -14.56
C ALA A 414 8.22 -5.66 -13.44
N ILE A 415 9.49 -5.37 -13.73
CA ILE A 415 10.39 -4.68 -12.80
C ILE A 415 10.00 -3.21 -12.59
N ALA A 416 9.46 -2.53 -13.60
CA ALA A 416 8.92 -1.18 -13.44
C ALA A 416 7.67 -1.19 -12.53
N ALA A 417 6.81 -2.22 -12.64
CA ALA A 417 5.70 -2.43 -11.71
C ALA A 417 6.20 -2.49 -10.26
N LEU A 418 7.21 -3.33 -10.03
CA LEU A 418 7.85 -3.47 -8.72
C LEU A 418 8.55 -2.17 -8.30
N GLY A 419 9.18 -1.46 -9.23
CA GLY A 419 9.84 -0.18 -8.97
C GLY A 419 8.87 0.87 -8.41
N MET A 420 7.67 0.96 -8.98
CA MET A 420 6.61 1.83 -8.46
C MET A 420 6.23 1.48 -7.02
N LEU A 421 6.32 0.21 -6.64
CA LEU A 421 6.03 -0.32 -5.32
C LEU A 421 7.27 -0.59 -4.46
N ALA A 422 8.46 -0.15 -4.90
CA ALA A 422 9.69 -0.43 -4.15
C ALA A 422 9.64 0.24 -2.78
N THR A 423 9.06 1.45 -2.71
CA THR A 423 8.90 2.23 -1.48
C THR A 423 7.52 2.07 -0.84
N THR A 424 6.80 0.96 -1.11
CA THR A 424 5.46 0.69 -0.53
C THR A 424 5.43 0.85 0.98
N GLY A 425 6.49 0.49 1.70
CA GLY A 425 6.56 0.67 3.15
C GLY A 425 6.39 2.13 3.59
N MET A 426 6.93 3.08 2.82
CA MET A 426 6.80 4.52 3.06
C MET A 426 5.47 5.05 2.51
N VAL A 427 5.07 4.64 1.31
CA VAL A 427 3.81 5.10 0.68
C VAL A 427 2.61 4.72 1.53
N VAL A 428 2.53 3.46 1.98
CA VAL A 428 1.47 2.98 2.88
C VAL A 428 1.55 3.71 4.23
N ALA A 429 2.75 4.02 4.73
CA ALA A 429 2.88 4.72 6.00
C ALA A 429 2.26 6.12 5.95
N VAL A 430 2.47 6.82 4.84
CA VAL A 430 1.93 8.16 4.60
C VAL A 430 0.43 8.12 4.32
N ASP A 431 -0.06 7.11 3.61
CA ASP A 431 -1.48 6.89 3.36
C ASP A 431 -2.25 6.55 4.65
N ALA A 432 -1.78 5.53 5.39
CA ALA A 432 -2.37 5.08 6.65
C ALA A 432 -2.29 6.11 7.80
N TYR A 433 -1.44 7.12 7.66
CA TYR A 433 -1.43 8.26 8.58
C TYR A 433 -2.75 9.06 8.49
N GLY A 434 -3.37 9.15 7.31
CA GLY A 434 -4.60 9.92 7.08
C GLY A 434 -5.77 9.46 7.96
N PRO A 435 -6.21 8.19 7.85
CA PRO A 435 -7.27 7.65 8.70
C PRO A 435 -6.99 7.76 10.21
N ILE A 436 -5.72 7.75 10.62
CA ILE A 436 -5.36 7.96 12.04
C ILE A 436 -5.57 9.41 12.46
N ALA A 437 -5.25 10.37 11.58
CA ALA A 437 -5.47 11.79 11.81
C ALA A 437 -6.96 12.14 11.81
N ASP A 438 -7.72 11.55 10.90
CA ASP A 438 -9.17 11.68 10.78
C ASP A 438 -9.88 11.25 12.09
N ASN A 439 -9.67 10.00 12.49
CA ASN A 439 -10.16 9.47 13.77
C ASN A 439 -9.68 10.28 15.00
N ALA A 440 -8.50 10.90 14.93
CA ALA A 440 -8.03 11.76 16.02
C ALA A 440 -8.87 13.04 16.11
N GLY A 441 -9.29 13.59 14.97
CA GLY A 441 -10.25 14.68 14.90
C GLY A 441 -11.61 14.28 15.44
N GLY A 442 -12.13 13.12 15.02
CA GLY A 442 -13.41 12.62 15.54
C GLY A 442 -13.41 12.40 17.04
N ILE A 443 -12.31 11.87 17.60
CA ILE A 443 -12.13 11.77 19.06
C ILE A 443 -12.06 13.16 19.71
N ALA A 444 -11.40 14.14 19.10
CA ALA A 444 -11.28 15.48 19.65
C ALA A 444 -12.65 16.16 19.76
N GLU A 445 -13.48 16.06 18.71
CA GLU A 445 -14.84 16.60 18.71
C GLU A 445 -15.75 15.86 19.72
N MET A 446 -15.80 14.54 19.65
CA MET A 446 -16.62 13.74 20.57
C MET A 446 -16.23 13.92 22.04
N ALA A 447 -14.94 14.12 22.32
CA ALA A 447 -14.44 14.39 23.66
C ALA A 447 -14.76 15.82 24.15
N GLY A 448 -15.04 16.76 23.24
CA GLY A 448 -15.23 18.17 23.56
C GLY A 448 -13.92 18.87 23.92
N MET A 449 -12.85 18.56 23.19
CA MET A 449 -11.54 19.18 23.38
C MET A 449 -11.52 20.64 22.93
N ASP A 450 -10.44 21.36 23.23
CA ASP A 450 -10.26 22.74 22.76
C ASP A 450 -10.34 22.83 21.23
N PRO A 451 -11.03 23.84 20.65
CA PRO A 451 -11.14 23.99 19.20
C PRO A 451 -9.79 24.08 18.45
N GLY A 452 -8.72 24.49 19.13
CA GLY A 452 -7.36 24.47 18.61
C GLY A 452 -6.86 23.05 18.29
N VAL A 453 -7.32 22.04 19.03
CA VAL A 453 -7.00 20.63 18.78
C VAL A 453 -7.69 20.16 17.50
N ARG A 454 -8.98 20.45 17.33
CA ARG A 454 -9.73 20.13 16.09
C ARG A 454 -9.09 20.79 14.88
N LYS A 455 -8.71 22.07 14.97
CA LYS A 455 -7.99 22.76 13.90
C LYS A 455 -6.66 22.09 13.51
N ILE A 456 -5.95 21.52 14.48
CA ILE A 456 -4.72 20.77 14.21
C ILE A 456 -5.05 19.46 13.50
N THR A 457 -6.02 18.69 14.00
CA THR A 457 -6.42 17.42 13.39
C THR A 457 -7.01 17.61 12.00
N ASP A 458 -7.79 18.66 11.74
CA ASP A 458 -8.35 18.97 10.42
C ASP A 458 -7.24 19.29 9.41
N ASN A 459 -6.18 19.99 9.85
CA ASN A 459 -5.01 20.22 9.00
C ASN A 459 -4.27 18.91 8.71
N LEU A 460 -4.17 18.01 9.70
CA LEU A 460 -3.54 16.71 9.52
C LEU A 460 -4.36 15.80 8.59
N ASP A 461 -5.69 15.82 8.72
CA ASP A 461 -6.65 15.07 7.91
C ASP A 461 -6.72 15.60 6.46
N ALA A 462 -6.78 16.92 6.25
CA ALA A 462 -6.73 17.48 4.89
C ALA A 462 -5.46 17.05 4.12
N VAL A 463 -4.34 16.88 4.82
CA VAL A 463 -3.12 16.28 4.26
C VAL A 463 -3.30 14.78 4.03
N GLY A 464 -3.93 14.08 4.98
CA GLY A 464 -4.36 12.68 4.87
C GLY A 464 -5.17 12.37 3.62
N ASN A 465 -6.16 13.21 3.29
CA ASN A 465 -6.99 13.11 2.10
C ASN A 465 -6.15 13.18 0.81
N THR A 466 -5.14 14.05 0.78
CA THR A 466 -4.20 14.14 -0.34
C THR A 466 -3.32 12.90 -0.43
N THR A 467 -2.82 12.41 0.71
CA THR A 467 -1.95 11.22 0.74
C THR A 467 -2.68 9.94 0.38
N ALA A 468 -3.96 9.82 0.72
CA ALA A 468 -4.82 8.71 0.31
C ALA A 468 -5.05 8.70 -1.21
N ALA A 469 -5.21 9.87 -1.83
CA ALA A 469 -5.28 9.97 -3.28
C ALA A 469 -3.97 9.55 -3.95
N ILE A 470 -2.83 9.97 -3.41
CA ILE A 470 -1.51 9.54 -3.86
C ILE A 470 -1.37 8.01 -3.75
N GLY A 471 -1.69 7.42 -2.60
CA GLY A 471 -1.63 5.97 -2.38
C GLY A 471 -2.50 5.19 -3.36
N LYS A 472 -3.74 5.64 -3.60
CA LYS A 472 -4.62 5.10 -4.65
C LYS A 472 -4.00 5.20 -6.05
N GLY A 473 -3.36 6.31 -6.37
CA GLY A 473 -2.62 6.49 -7.64
C GLY A 473 -1.49 5.47 -7.81
N PHE A 474 -0.72 5.22 -6.76
CA PHE A 474 0.33 4.18 -6.75
C PHE A 474 -0.26 2.77 -6.90
N ALA A 475 -1.35 2.45 -6.19
CA ALA A 475 -2.03 1.16 -6.31
C ALA A 475 -2.52 0.92 -7.74
N ILE A 476 -3.26 1.87 -8.34
CA ILE A 476 -3.80 1.75 -9.69
C ILE A 476 -2.68 1.69 -10.74
N GLY A 477 -1.67 2.57 -10.63
CA GLY A 477 -0.56 2.59 -11.56
C GLY A 477 0.21 1.27 -11.57
N SER A 478 0.54 0.76 -10.39
CA SER A 478 1.27 -0.50 -10.25
C SER A 478 0.44 -1.71 -10.67
N ALA A 479 -0.87 -1.73 -10.39
CA ALA A 479 -1.79 -2.75 -10.86
C ALA A 479 -1.86 -2.79 -12.39
N ALA A 480 -1.88 -1.64 -13.07
CA ALA A 480 -1.85 -1.58 -14.53
C ALA A 480 -0.54 -2.18 -15.10
N PHE A 481 0.60 -1.85 -14.51
CA PHE A 481 1.89 -2.44 -14.89
C PHE A 481 1.96 -3.95 -14.63
N ALA A 482 1.53 -4.38 -13.44
CA ALA A 482 1.52 -5.78 -13.05
C ALA A 482 0.57 -6.59 -13.93
N ALA A 483 -0.60 -6.04 -14.28
CA ALA A 483 -1.54 -6.67 -15.20
C ALA A 483 -0.92 -6.90 -16.58
N ILE A 484 -0.19 -5.93 -17.14
CA ILE A 484 0.51 -6.10 -18.43
C ILE A 484 1.59 -7.19 -18.32
N GLY A 485 2.35 -7.22 -17.22
CA GLY A 485 3.34 -8.25 -16.95
C GLY A 485 2.71 -9.65 -16.83
N LEU A 486 1.60 -9.77 -16.09
CA LEU A 486 0.86 -11.01 -15.91
C LEU A 486 0.16 -11.47 -17.19
N LEU A 487 -0.38 -10.55 -18.01
CA LEU A 487 -0.94 -10.86 -19.32
C LEU A 487 0.15 -11.40 -20.25
N SER A 488 1.35 -10.82 -20.21
CA SER A 488 2.50 -11.33 -20.96
C SER A 488 2.89 -12.74 -20.50
N ALA A 489 2.96 -12.97 -19.18
CA ALA A 489 3.23 -14.30 -18.62
C ALA A 489 2.12 -15.32 -18.94
N PHE A 490 0.85 -14.87 -18.95
CA PHE A 490 -0.30 -15.68 -19.33
C PHE A 490 -0.21 -16.11 -20.80
N MET A 491 0.05 -15.18 -21.72
CA MET A 491 0.24 -15.50 -23.14
C MET A 491 1.37 -16.52 -23.34
N LEU A 492 2.52 -16.32 -22.67
CA LEU A 492 3.64 -17.27 -22.74
C LEU A 492 3.30 -18.66 -22.18
N SER A 493 2.38 -18.74 -21.21
CA SER A 493 1.97 -20.00 -20.58
C SER A 493 0.84 -20.70 -21.33
N ALA A 494 -0.02 -19.95 -22.01
CA ALA A 494 -1.20 -20.47 -22.71
C ALA A 494 -0.90 -21.07 -24.09
N GLY A 495 0.28 -20.78 -24.66
CA GLY A 495 0.69 -21.24 -25.99
C GLY A 495 0.40 -20.20 -27.04
#